data_AF-A0A1W1C235-F1
#
_entry.id   AF-A0A1W1C235-F1
#
_cell.length_a   1.000
_cell.length_b   1.000
_cell.length_c   1.000
_cell.angle_alpha   90.00
_cell.angle_beta   90.00
_cell.angle_gamma   90.00
#
_symmetry.space_group_name_H-M   'P 1'
#
loop_
_entity.id
_entity.type
_entity.pdbx_description
1 polymer ?
#
loop_
_entity_poly.entity_id
_entity_poly.type
_entity_poly.pdbx_seq_one_letter_code
_entity_poly.pdbx_strand_id
1 'polypeptide(L)'
;MNTNDYSLHAILESFFKQKNEQIKKRLIYTMSPLGGLDSIWIKGLFLILPFAMYGAIFNPVMFEKLGIAQAIVFYIILLVMAMQVVIGVSYFNNRTAIKRASPRWKTLFPDIDFKMILSSGVTPYVDFITHYETALKDNLEDNALVERLREAFKQMEEENHLLYDAMQRDKKKQENK
;
A
#
# COMPACT_ATOMS: atom_id res chain seq x y z
N MET A 1 12.41 23.37 -0.70
CA MET A 1 12.27 22.37 -1.77
C MET A 1 13.07 21.15 -1.32
N ASN A 2 12.41 20.17 -0.68
CA ASN A 2 13.04 18.91 -0.29
C ASN A 2 12.38 17.81 -1.12
N THR A 3 12.76 17.74 -2.40
CA THR A 3 12.43 16.60 -3.25
C THR A 3 13.36 15.48 -2.84
N ASN A 4 12.93 14.65 -1.90
CA ASN A 4 13.56 13.36 -1.69
C ASN A 4 13.45 12.60 -3.02
N ASP A 5 14.53 12.56 -3.78
CA ASP A 5 14.62 11.85 -5.05
C ASP A 5 14.72 10.35 -4.74
N TYR A 6 13.56 9.73 -4.48
CA TYR A 6 13.49 8.29 -4.28
C TYR A 6 13.78 7.57 -5.59
N SER A 7 14.60 6.52 -5.56
CA SER A 7 14.77 5.66 -6.73
C SER A 7 13.45 4.96 -7.07
N LEU A 8 13.27 4.58 -8.34
CA LEU A 8 12.11 3.79 -8.75
C LEU A 8 12.01 2.49 -7.92
N HIS A 9 13.16 1.88 -7.63
CA HIS A 9 13.23 0.69 -6.79
C HIS A 9 12.68 0.96 -5.38
N ALA A 10 13.11 2.04 -4.72
CA ALA A 10 12.62 2.41 -3.39
C ALA A 10 11.11 2.68 -3.39
N ILE A 11 10.61 3.33 -4.45
CA ILE A 11 9.17 3.50 -4.64
C ILE A 11 8.50 2.12 -4.69
N LEU A 12 8.89 1.25 -5.62
CA LEU A 12 8.20 -0.03 -5.83
C LEU A 12 8.31 -0.96 -4.61
N GLU A 13 9.45 -1.02 -3.93
CA GLU A 13 9.64 -1.82 -2.72
C GLU A 13 8.71 -1.39 -1.56
N SER A 14 8.30 -0.12 -1.55
CA SER A 14 7.37 0.41 -0.55
C SER A 14 5.96 -0.17 -0.69
N PHE A 15 5.55 -0.53 -1.92
CA PHE A 15 4.20 -1.01 -2.24
C PHE A 15 4.16 -2.50 -2.56
N PHE A 16 5.28 -3.07 -3.00
CA PHE A 16 5.42 -4.45 -3.41
C PHE A 16 6.45 -5.17 -2.53
N LYS A 17 6.27 -6.48 -2.34
CA LYS A 17 7.23 -7.33 -1.63
C LYS A 17 7.56 -8.53 -2.51
N GLN A 18 8.82 -8.90 -2.56
CA GLN A 18 9.24 -10.16 -3.18
C GLN A 18 9.06 -11.30 -2.17
N LYS A 19 8.45 -12.40 -2.60
CA LYS A 19 8.31 -13.64 -1.84
C LYS A 19 8.41 -14.82 -2.80
N ASN A 20 9.45 -15.64 -2.65
CA ASN A 20 9.69 -16.83 -3.49
C ASN A 20 9.65 -16.49 -4.98
N GLU A 21 10.47 -15.52 -5.42
CA GLU A 21 10.56 -15.05 -6.82
C GLU A 21 9.29 -14.41 -7.41
N GLN A 22 8.21 -14.33 -6.64
CA GLN A 22 6.98 -13.63 -7.01
C GLN A 22 6.88 -12.29 -6.28
N ILE A 23 6.30 -11.31 -6.94
CA ILE A 23 6.00 -10.00 -6.40
C ILE A 23 4.55 -9.98 -5.93
N LYS A 24 4.35 -9.54 -4.68
CA LYS A 24 3.03 -9.37 -4.09
C LYS A 24 2.84 -7.94 -3.64
N LYS A 25 1.67 -7.38 -3.91
CA LYS A 25 1.27 -6.09 -3.35
C LYS A 25 1.18 -6.19 -1.82
N ARG A 26 1.67 -5.17 -1.13
CA ARG A 26 1.58 -5.03 0.32
C ARG A 26 0.19 -4.50 0.69
N LEU A 27 -0.43 -5.10 1.71
CA LEU A 27 -1.68 -4.57 2.28
C LEU A 27 -1.41 -3.29 3.10
N ILE A 28 -0.33 -3.31 3.87
CA ILE A 28 0.20 -2.16 4.61
C ILE A 28 1.56 -1.83 3.98
N TYR A 29 1.63 -0.68 3.33
CA TYR A 29 2.84 -0.21 2.66
C TYR A 29 3.96 0.02 3.67
N THR A 30 5.19 -0.30 3.29
CA THR A 30 6.34 0.06 4.13
C THR A 30 6.80 1.44 3.72
N MET A 31 7.06 2.32 4.69
CA MET A 31 7.68 3.61 4.42
C MET A 31 9.20 3.58 4.61
N SER A 32 9.78 2.42 4.98
CA SER A 32 11.22 2.28 5.24
C SER A 32 12.08 2.81 4.07
N PRO A 33 11.84 2.39 2.81
CA PRO A 33 12.60 2.92 1.66
C PRO A 33 12.34 4.40 1.37
N LEU A 34 11.26 4.97 1.91
CA LEU A 34 10.87 6.37 1.76
C LEU A 34 11.23 7.22 2.99
N GLY A 35 12.09 6.72 3.89
CA GLY A 35 12.52 7.42 5.10
C GLY A 35 11.41 7.52 6.15
N GLY A 36 10.66 6.44 6.36
CA GLY A 36 9.59 6.35 7.36
C GLY A 36 9.57 5.00 8.07
N LEU A 37 8.54 4.76 8.87
CA LEU A 37 8.43 3.53 9.65
C LEU A 37 8.14 2.31 8.76
N ASP A 38 8.76 1.18 9.11
CA ASP A 38 8.40 -0.09 8.49
C ASP A 38 6.98 -0.51 8.89
N SER A 39 6.26 -1.08 7.93
CA SER A 39 5.00 -1.79 8.13
C SER A 39 5.04 -2.86 9.23
N ILE A 40 6.21 -3.40 9.59
CA ILE A 40 6.41 -4.37 10.67
C ILE A 40 5.91 -3.80 12.01
N TRP A 41 6.14 -2.52 12.30
CA TRP A 41 5.68 -1.91 13.54
C TRP A 41 4.16 -1.85 13.64
N ILE A 42 3.48 -1.54 12.54
CA ILE A 42 2.01 -1.52 12.47
C ILE A 42 1.45 -2.94 12.64
N LYS A 43 2.09 -3.95 12.02
CA LYS A 43 1.71 -5.36 12.19
C LYS A 43 1.97 -5.86 13.61
N GLY A 44 3.08 -5.44 14.21
CA GLY A 44 3.43 -5.75 15.60
C GLY A 44 2.40 -5.19 16.58
N LEU A 45 1.98 -3.94 16.37
CA LEU A 45 0.90 -3.33 17.15
C LEU A 45 -0.39 -4.15 17.04
N PHE A 46 -0.79 -4.55 15.83
CA PHE A 46 -1.98 -5.38 15.63
C PHE A 46 -1.91 -6.71 16.38
N LEU A 47 -0.73 -7.34 16.41
CA LEU A 47 -0.55 -8.63 17.08
C LEU A 47 -0.53 -8.49 18.60
N ILE A 48 0.16 -7.49 19.14
CA ILE A 48 0.41 -7.36 20.59
C ILE A 48 -0.80 -6.77 21.31
N LEU A 49 -1.53 -5.85 20.68
CA LEU A 49 -2.58 -5.05 21.32
C LEU A 49 -3.70 -5.90 21.96
N PRO A 50 -4.22 -6.98 21.33
CA PRO A 50 -5.21 -7.86 21.97
C PRO A 50 -4.72 -8.49 23.27
N PHE A 51 -3.48 -8.98 23.31
CA PHE A 51 -2.90 -9.61 24.50
C PHE A 51 -2.64 -8.59 25.61
N ALA A 52 -2.15 -7.41 25.25
CA ALA A 52 -1.97 -6.31 26.20
C ALA A 52 -3.30 -5.90 26.84
N MET A 53 -4.36 -5.77 26.04
CA MET A 53 -5.71 -5.48 26.55
C MET A 53 -6.26 -6.61 27.41
N TYR A 54 -6.02 -7.87 27.02
CA TYR A 54 -6.43 -9.03 27.81
C TYR A 54 -5.79 -8.98 29.21
N GLY A 55 -4.47 -8.83 29.30
CA GLY A 55 -3.77 -8.73 30.59
C GLY A 55 -4.21 -7.52 31.43
N ALA A 56 -4.49 -6.39 30.77
CA ALA A 56 -4.97 -5.18 31.45
C ALA A 56 -6.39 -5.31 32.04
N ILE A 57 -7.24 -6.18 31.47
CA ILE A 57 -8.64 -6.34 31.89
C ILE A 57 -8.83 -7.56 32.78
N PHE A 58 -8.22 -8.69 32.44
CA PHE A 58 -8.39 -9.97 33.15
C PHE A 58 -7.30 -10.13 34.22
N ASN A 59 -7.29 -9.22 35.19
CA ASN A 59 -6.43 -9.28 36.37
C ASN A 59 -7.26 -9.13 37.67
N PRO A 60 -6.72 -9.55 38.83
CA PRO A 60 -7.47 -9.58 40.09
C PRO A 60 -8.11 -8.24 40.47
N VAL A 61 -7.38 -7.13 40.27
CA VAL A 61 -7.85 -5.77 40.61
C VAL A 61 -9.08 -5.39 39.79
N MET A 62 -9.09 -5.73 38.50
CA MET A 62 -10.21 -5.42 37.62
C MET A 62 -11.39 -6.36 37.83
N PHE A 63 -11.14 -7.64 38.17
CA PHE A 63 -12.21 -8.57 38.51
C PHE A 63 -12.97 -8.19 39.78
N GLU A 64 -12.26 -7.69 40.79
CA GLU A 64 -12.89 -7.19 42.02
C GLU A 64 -13.84 -6.02 41.73
N LYS A 65 -13.52 -5.20 40.73
CA LYS A 65 -14.29 -3.99 40.37
C LYS A 65 -15.45 -4.22 39.42
N LEU A 66 -15.26 -5.06 38.40
CA LEU A 66 -16.21 -5.23 37.29
C LEU A 66 -16.96 -6.56 37.35
N GLY A 67 -16.40 -7.58 38.01
CA GLY A 67 -16.84 -8.95 37.84
C GLY A 67 -16.54 -9.51 36.44
N ILE A 68 -16.61 -10.83 36.31
CA ILE A 68 -16.12 -11.53 35.11
C ILE A 68 -16.96 -11.22 33.86
N ALA A 69 -18.28 -11.13 33.99
CA ALA A 69 -19.19 -10.88 32.86
C ALA A 69 -18.97 -9.48 32.25
N GLN A 70 -18.85 -8.45 33.09
CA GLN A 70 -18.64 -7.08 32.61
C GLN A 70 -17.23 -6.89 32.05
N ALA A 71 -16.21 -7.55 32.63
CA ALA A 71 -14.85 -7.55 32.08
C ALA A 71 -14.80 -8.13 30.65
N ILE A 72 -15.55 -9.21 30.38
CA ILE A 72 -15.66 -9.79 29.03
C ILE A 72 -16.30 -8.79 28.05
N VAL A 73 -17.42 -8.18 28.42
CA VAL A 73 -18.09 -7.18 27.56
C VAL A 73 -17.16 -6.01 27.27
N PHE A 74 -16.46 -5.52 28.30
CA PHE A 74 -15.51 -4.42 28.17
C PHE A 74 -14.33 -4.76 27.25
N TYR A 75 -13.79 -5.98 27.35
CA TYR A 75 -12.74 -6.46 26.46
C TYR A 75 -13.18 -6.50 25.00
N ILE A 76 -14.41 -6.97 24.71
CA ILE A 76 -14.94 -7.00 23.34
C ILE A 76 -15.06 -5.59 22.77
N ILE A 77 -15.61 -4.64 23.54
CA ILE A 77 -15.72 -3.24 23.11
C ILE A 77 -14.34 -2.65 22.81
N LEU A 78 -13.35 -2.89 23.68
CA LEU A 78 -11.99 -2.42 23.48
C LEU A 78 -11.30 -3.07 22.28
N LEU A 79 -11.55 -4.36 22.00
CA LEU A 79 -11.06 -5.02 20.80
C LEU A 79 -11.62 -4.36 19.52
N VAL A 80 -12.91 -4.02 19.51
CA VAL A 80 -13.52 -3.31 18.37
C VAL A 80 -12.87 -1.95 18.19
N MET A 81 -12.71 -1.17 19.26
CA MET A 81 -12.04 0.14 19.23
C MET A 81 -10.59 0.03 18.75
N ALA A 82 -9.84 -0.94 19.28
CA ALA A 82 -8.48 -1.24 18.86
C ALA A 82 -8.39 -1.57 17.36
N MET A 83 -9.34 -2.34 16.84
CA MET A 83 -9.40 -2.65 15.42
C MET A 83 -9.63 -1.39 14.57
N GLN A 84 -10.51 -0.48 15.00
CA GLN A 84 -10.69 0.81 14.31
C GLN A 84 -9.40 1.64 14.30
N VAL A 85 -8.66 1.68 15.42
CA VAL A 85 -7.36 2.36 15.50
C VAL A 85 -6.36 1.76 14.51
N VAL A 86 -6.24 0.43 14.46
CA VAL A 86 -5.31 -0.25 13.53
C VAL A 86 -5.67 0.02 12.07
N ILE A 87 -6.95 -0.04 11.72
CA ILE A 87 -7.43 0.28 10.36
C ILE A 87 -7.10 1.74 10.02
N GLY A 88 -7.39 2.67 10.94
CA GLY A 88 -7.08 4.09 10.77
C GLY A 88 -5.59 4.34 10.55
N VAL A 89 -4.73 3.81 11.42
CA VAL A 89 -3.27 3.94 11.29
C VAL A 89 -2.77 3.34 9.97
N SER A 90 -3.28 2.17 9.58
CA SER A 90 -2.92 1.52 8.32
C SER A 90 -3.33 2.36 7.10
N TYR A 91 -4.53 2.94 7.13
CA TYR A 91 -5.02 3.84 6.09
C TYR A 91 -4.15 5.09 5.96
N PHE A 92 -3.85 5.77 7.08
CA PHE A 92 -3.00 6.97 7.08
C PHE A 92 -1.57 6.66 6.62
N ASN A 93 -1.00 5.53 7.04
CA ASN A 93 0.29 5.06 6.57
C ASN A 93 0.29 4.87 5.05
N ASN A 94 -0.68 4.12 4.51
CA ASN A 94 -0.76 3.86 3.09
C ASN A 94 -0.97 5.14 2.26
N ARG A 95 -1.86 6.03 2.73
CA ARG A 95 -2.10 7.34 2.10
C ARG A 95 -0.83 8.19 2.09
N THR A 96 -0.06 8.16 3.17
CA THR A 96 1.20 8.93 3.29
C THR A 96 2.27 8.37 2.35
N ALA A 97 2.42 7.04 2.27
CA ALA A 97 3.34 6.40 1.35
C ALA A 97 3.03 6.78 -0.11
N ILE A 98 1.76 6.72 -0.53
CA ILE A 98 1.33 7.17 -1.86
C ILE A 98 1.72 8.64 -2.06
N LYS A 99 1.36 9.53 -1.12
CA LYS A 99 1.66 10.97 -1.22
C LYS A 99 3.15 11.26 -1.37
N ARG A 100 4.03 10.48 -0.71
CA ARG A 100 5.49 10.62 -0.82
C ARG A 100 6.03 10.09 -2.15
N ALA A 101 5.49 8.98 -2.66
CA ALA A 101 5.93 8.37 -3.91
C ALA A 101 5.42 9.11 -5.16
N SER A 102 4.20 9.64 -5.12
CA SER A 102 3.51 10.22 -6.29
C SER A 102 4.28 11.32 -7.03
N PRO A 103 4.98 12.28 -6.38
CA PRO A 103 5.70 13.32 -7.10
C PRO A 103 6.79 12.74 -8.02
N ARG A 104 7.61 11.83 -7.50
CA ARG A 104 8.67 11.19 -8.27
C ARG A 104 8.12 10.24 -9.32
N TRP A 105 7.06 9.50 -8.99
CA TRP A 105 6.34 8.68 -9.97
C TRP A 105 5.90 9.51 -11.18
N LYS A 106 5.29 10.68 -10.94
CA LYS A 106 4.84 11.58 -12.01
C LYS A 106 6.00 12.13 -12.86
N THR A 107 7.18 12.28 -12.29
CA THR A 107 8.38 12.64 -13.06
C THR A 107 8.83 11.52 -13.98
N LEU A 108 8.72 10.26 -13.55
CA LEU A 108 9.15 9.08 -14.31
C LEU A 108 8.11 8.66 -15.37
N PHE A 109 6.82 8.71 -15.00
CA PHE A 109 5.66 8.26 -15.77
C PHE A 109 4.56 9.33 -15.70
N PRO A 110 4.65 10.41 -16.47
CA PRO A 110 3.77 11.58 -16.35
C PRO A 110 2.30 11.28 -16.64
N ASP A 111 2.04 10.35 -17.56
CA ASP A 111 0.69 10.02 -18.04
C ASP A 111 0.03 8.88 -17.26
N ILE A 112 0.79 8.20 -16.39
CA ILE A 112 0.36 7.00 -15.68
C ILE A 112 0.01 7.36 -14.23
N ASP A 113 -1.27 7.26 -13.86
CA ASP A 113 -1.67 7.41 -12.46
C ASP A 113 -1.15 6.23 -11.63
N PHE A 114 -0.26 6.53 -10.69
CA PHE A 114 0.31 5.56 -9.77
C PHE A 114 -0.73 4.70 -9.05
N LYS A 115 -1.91 5.26 -8.75
CA LYS A 115 -2.97 4.51 -8.07
C LYS A 115 -3.53 3.38 -8.93
N MET A 116 -3.42 3.45 -10.26
CA MET A 116 -3.95 2.42 -11.15
C MET A 116 -3.15 1.12 -11.04
N ILE A 117 -1.81 1.20 -10.97
CA ILE A 117 -0.96 0.01 -10.73
C ILE A 117 -1.09 -0.53 -9.31
N LEU A 118 -1.58 0.29 -8.38
CA LEU A 118 -1.91 -0.11 -7.03
C LEU A 118 -3.38 -0.50 -6.89
N SER A 119 -4.20 -0.44 -7.94
CA SER A 119 -5.61 -0.78 -7.82
C SER A 119 -5.77 -2.30 -7.70
N SER A 120 -6.78 -2.74 -6.95
CA SER A 120 -7.25 -4.13 -7.00
C SER A 120 -8.42 -4.31 -7.96
N GLY A 121 -8.91 -3.22 -8.56
CA GLY A 121 -9.95 -3.24 -9.58
C GLY A 121 -9.39 -3.33 -11.00
N VAL A 122 -10.28 -3.42 -11.98
CA VAL A 122 -9.91 -3.49 -13.39
C VAL A 122 -9.33 -2.14 -13.82
N THR A 123 -8.08 -2.15 -14.27
CA THR A 123 -7.40 -0.99 -14.86
C THR A 123 -6.61 -1.43 -16.09
N PRO A 124 -6.23 -0.52 -17.00
CA PRO A 124 -5.36 -0.85 -18.13
C PRO A 124 -4.01 -1.45 -17.71
N TYR A 125 -3.62 -1.30 -16.45
CA TYR A 125 -2.32 -1.73 -15.92
C TYR A 125 -2.43 -2.90 -14.93
N VAL A 126 -3.48 -3.72 -15.05
CA VAL A 126 -3.73 -4.85 -14.14
C VAL A 126 -2.56 -5.85 -14.10
N ASP A 127 -1.85 -6.01 -15.21
CA ASP A 127 -0.72 -6.94 -15.36
C ASP A 127 0.63 -6.31 -14.98
N PHE A 128 0.64 -5.11 -14.39
CA PHE A 128 1.86 -4.40 -14.00
C PHE A 128 2.81 -5.28 -13.16
N ILE A 129 2.27 -6.07 -12.22
CA ILE A 129 3.09 -6.94 -11.36
C ILE A 129 3.87 -7.97 -12.18
N THR A 130 3.24 -8.57 -13.20
CA THR A 130 3.86 -9.56 -14.09
C THR A 130 5.02 -8.95 -14.89
N HIS A 131 4.82 -7.74 -15.43
CA HIS A 131 5.87 -7.02 -16.13
C HIS A 131 7.01 -6.60 -15.20
N TYR A 132 6.69 -6.16 -13.98
CA TYR A 132 7.69 -5.80 -12.99
C TYR A 132 8.50 -7.02 -12.52
N GLU A 133 7.87 -8.17 -12.30
CA GLU A 133 8.55 -9.44 -12.01
C GLU A 133 9.56 -9.80 -13.09
N THR A 134 9.19 -9.64 -14.36
CA THR A 134 10.06 -9.91 -15.50
C THR A 134 11.27 -8.99 -15.50
N ALA A 135 11.06 -7.68 -15.29
CA ALA A 135 12.14 -6.71 -15.22
C ALA A 135 13.12 -6.96 -14.06
N LEU A 136 12.63 -7.48 -12.93
CA LEU A 136 13.47 -7.85 -11.79
C LEU A 136 14.31 -9.12 -12.06
N LYS A 137 13.77 -10.10 -12.81
CA LYS A 137 14.55 -11.29 -13.21
C LYS A 137 15.73 -10.93 -14.10
N ASP A 138 15.57 -9.88 -14.90
CA ASP A 138 16.61 -9.35 -15.78
C ASP A 138 17.64 -8.49 -15.01
N ASN A 139 17.52 -8.35 -13.68
CA ASN A 139 18.36 -7.51 -12.81
C ASN A 139 18.51 -6.07 -13.32
N LEU A 140 17.46 -5.51 -13.92
CA LEU A 140 17.50 -4.14 -14.44
C LEU A 140 17.44 -3.14 -13.29
N GLU A 141 18.35 -2.17 -13.30
CA GLU A 141 18.41 -1.08 -12.33
C GLU A 141 18.16 0.30 -12.98
N ASP A 142 17.76 1.27 -12.15
CA ASP A 142 17.61 2.68 -12.49
C ASP A 142 16.93 2.97 -13.83
N ASN A 143 17.65 3.58 -14.78
CA ASN A 143 17.08 4.02 -16.06
C ASN A 143 16.65 2.83 -16.94
N ALA A 144 17.37 1.71 -16.89
CA ALA A 144 16.99 0.52 -17.66
C ALA A 144 15.65 -0.04 -17.16
N LEU A 145 15.44 -0.04 -15.84
CA LEU A 145 14.16 -0.41 -15.24
C LEU A 145 13.05 0.56 -15.63
N VAL A 146 13.31 1.88 -15.64
CA VAL A 146 12.33 2.89 -16.05
C VAL A 146 11.88 2.65 -17.49
N GLU A 147 12.82 2.48 -18.42
CA GLU A 147 12.49 2.27 -19.84
C GLU A 147 11.76 0.94 -20.06
N ARG A 148 12.17 -0.15 -19.39
CA ARG A 148 11.46 -1.42 -19.45
C ARG A 148 10.01 -1.31 -18.98
N LEU A 149 9.76 -0.55 -17.91
CA LEU A 149 8.39 -0.31 -17.42
C LEU A 149 7.61 0.63 -18.36
N ARG A 150 8.24 1.61 -19.01
CA ARG A 150 7.58 2.45 -20.03
C ARG A 150 7.09 1.62 -21.21
N GLU A 151 7.90 0.68 -21.69
CA GLU A 151 7.49 -0.26 -22.73
C GLU A 151 6.34 -1.14 -22.26
N ALA A 152 6.43 -1.68 -21.03
CA ALA A 152 5.35 -2.47 -20.44
C ALA A 152 4.04 -1.68 -20.34
N PHE A 153 4.09 -0.39 -19.96
CA PHE A 153 2.89 0.46 -19.94
C PHE A 153 2.26 0.60 -21.32
N LYS A 154 3.05 0.85 -22.37
CA LYS A 154 2.53 0.93 -23.75
C LYS A 154 1.91 -0.38 -24.20
N GLN A 155 2.58 -1.51 -23.92
CA GLN A 155 2.06 -2.83 -24.24
C GLN A 155 0.71 -3.08 -23.55
N MET A 156 0.63 -2.80 -22.25
CA MET A 156 -0.61 -2.95 -21.49
C MET A 156 -1.72 -2.02 -21.99
N GLU A 157 -1.40 -0.80 -22.42
CA GLU A 157 -2.36 0.13 -23.03
C GLU A 157 -2.88 -0.37 -24.38
N GLU A 158 -2.04 -0.99 -25.19
CA GLU A 158 -2.43 -1.58 -26.47
C GLU A 158 -3.30 -2.83 -26.28
N GLU A 159 -2.87 -3.74 -25.39
CA GLU A 159 -3.62 -4.95 -25.03
C GLU A 159 -4.98 -4.60 -24.41
N ASN A 160 -5.05 -3.54 -23.60
CA ASN A 160 -6.26 -3.07 -22.94
C ASN A 160 -6.86 -1.80 -23.60
N HIS A 161 -6.66 -1.59 -24.90
CA HIS A 161 -7.01 -0.34 -25.60
C HIS A 161 -8.47 0.08 -25.40
N LEU A 162 -9.43 -0.86 -25.42
CA LEU A 162 -10.85 -0.55 -25.20
C LEU A 162 -11.10 0.09 -23.83
N LEU A 163 -10.47 -0.43 -22.78
CA LEU A 163 -10.58 0.09 -21.44
C LEU A 163 -9.82 1.41 -21.29
N TYR A 164 -8.61 1.48 -21.84
CA TYR A 164 -7.80 2.69 -21.84
C TYR A 164 -8.54 3.85 -22.51
N ASP A 165 -9.07 3.65 -23.72
CA ASP A 165 -9.82 4.66 -24.47
C ASP A 165 -11.11 5.07 -23.78
N ALA A 166 -11.80 4.13 -23.12
CA ALA A 166 -12.98 4.45 -22.32
C ALA A 166 -12.63 5.36 -21.14
N MET A 167 -11.55 5.06 -20.42
CA MET A 167 -11.07 5.86 -19.29
C MET A 167 -10.56 7.24 -19.73
N GLN A 168 -9.84 7.33 -20.84
CA GLN A 168 -9.38 8.62 -21.38
C GLN A 168 -10.56 9.50 -21.82
N ARG A 169 -11.58 8.92 -22.44
CA ARG A 169 -12.82 9.63 -22.78
C ARG A 169 -13.53 10.16 -21.53
N ASP A 170 -13.61 9.36 -20.48
CA ASP A 170 -14.22 9.80 -19.22
C ASP A 170 -13.43 10.93 -18.55
N LYS A 171 -12.10 10.80 -18.49
CA LYS A 171 -11.20 11.84 -17.94
C LYS A 171 -11.37 13.18 -18.66
N LYS A 172 -11.38 13.18 -20.00
CA LYS A 172 -11.62 14.40 -20.80
C LYS A 172 -13.00 15.03 -20.55
N LYS A 173 -14.04 14.22 -20.30
CA LYS A 173 -15.37 14.74 -19.96
C LYS A 173 -15.40 15.41 -18.58
N GLN A 174 -14.61 14.92 -17.63
CA GLN A 174 -14.51 15.50 -16.29
C GLN A 174 -13.70 16.82 -16.29
N GLU A 175 -12.65 16.91 -17.11
CA GLU A 175 -11.81 18.12 -17.24
C GLU A 175 -12.53 19.29 -17.96
N ASN A 176 -13.54 18.99 -18.78
CA ASN A 176 -14.35 19.98 -19.49
C ASN A 176 -15.60 20.46 -18.71
N LYS A 177 -15.78 20.02 -17.46
CA LYS A 177 -16.85 20.42 -16.56
C LYS A 177 -16.31 21.31 -15.45
#